data_AF-A0AAW4BIV8-F1
#
_entry.id   AF-A0AAW4BIV8-F1
#
_cell.length_a   1.000
_cell.length_b   1.000
_cell.length_c   1.000
_cell.angle_alpha   90.00
_cell.angle_beta   90.00
_cell.angle_gamma   90.00
#
_symmetry.space_group_name_H-M   'P 1'
#
loop_
_entity.id
_entity.type
_entity.pdbx_description
1 polymer ?
#
loop_
_entity_poly.entity_id
_entity_poly.type
_entity_poly.pdbx_seq_one_letter_code
_entity_poly.pdbx_strand_id
1 'polypeptide(L)' 'VVTSAHFLLDSESSQSADLSRINGVEAANEAWLTGDISTLMADFGMLTLNYKPVSKWGWQAGQINFTVDEALDLSL' A
#
# COMPACT_ATOMS: atom_id res chain seq x y z
N VAL A 1 4.33 63.38 0.84
CA VAL A 1 3.35 62.30 1.07
C VAL A 1 3.90 61.04 0.42
N VAL A 2 4.26 60.02 1.20
CA VAL A 2 4.69 58.71 0.67
C VAL A 2 3.53 57.77 0.93
N THR A 3 2.86 57.36 -0.14
CA THR A 3 1.75 56.41 -0.07
C THR A 3 2.32 55.01 0.07
N SER A 4 2.10 54.39 1.22
CA SER A 4 2.39 52.99 1.48
C SER A 4 1.55 52.08 0.57
N ALA A 5 2.21 51.20 -0.18
CA ALA A 5 1.65 49.91 -0.55
C ALA A 5 2.53 48.85 0.11
N HIS A 6 2.18 48.49 1.34
CA HIS A 6 2.79 47.37 2.03
C HIS A 6 2.17 46.10 1.42
N PHE A 7 2.93 45.47 0.53
CA PHE A 7 2.62 44.15 -0.02
C PHE A 7 2.77 43.14 1.13
N LEU A 8 1.71 43.03 1.91
CA LEU A 8 1.52 41.98 2.89
C LEU A 8 0.89 40.79 2.19
N LEU A 9 1.53 39.64 2.42
CA LEU A 9 0.99 38.30 2.25
C LEU A 9 0.85 37.87 0.78
N ASP A 10 1.81 37.08 0.29
CA ASP A 10 1.40 35.79 -0.31
C ASP A 10 2.55 34.76 -0.48
N SER A 11 3.82 35.13 -0.38
CA SER A 11 4.89 34.19 -0.79
C SER A 11 5.12 32.96 0.11
N GLU A 12 4.61 32.94 1.35
CA GLU A 12 4.73 31.76 2.23
C GLU A 12 3.51 30.82 2.20
N SER A 13 2.38 31.23 1.64
CA SER A 13 1.20 30.36 1.51
C SER A 13 1.43 29.27 0.45
N SER A 14 2.17 29.61 -0.60
CA SER A 14 2.46 28.78 -1.77
C SER A 14 3.22 27.48 -1.44
N GLN A 15 4.09 27.47 -0.42
CA GLN A 15 4.87 26.27 -0.08
C GLN A 15 4.08 25.25 0.75
N SER A 16 3.05 25.68 1.49
CA SER A 16 2.19 24.77 2.27
C SER A 16 1.07 24.13 1.43
N ALA A 17 0.62 24.83 0.39
CA ALA A 17 -0.48 24.39 -0.47
C ALA A 17 -0.08 23.19 -1.36
N ASP A 18 1.18 23.10 -1.78
CA ASP A 18 1.65 22.01 -2.64
C ASP A 18 1.90 20.69 -1.88
N LEU A 19 2.24 20.76 -0.58
CA LEU A 19 2.37 19.56 0.27
C LEU A 19 1.02 18.89 0.57
N SER A 20 -0.08 19.64 0.44
CA SER A 20 -1.44 19.12 0.65
C SER A 20 -1.93 18.22 -0.48
N ARG A 21 -1.32 18.32 -1.69
CA ARG A 21 -1.71 17.52 -2.87
C ARG A 21 -1.02 16.16 -2.95
N ILE A 22 0.02 15.93 -2.15
CA ILE A 22 0.77 14.67 -2.15
C ILE A 22 0.15 13.60 -1.23
N ASN A 23 -0.82 13.98 -0.38
CA ASN A 23 -1.60 13.07 0.47
C ASN A 23 -2.91 12.60 -0.21
N GLY A 24 -2.92 12.50 -1.53
CA GLY A 24 -4.15 12.45 -2.34
C GLY A 24 -4.55 11.08 -2.86
N VAL A 25 -3.79 10.02 -2.59
CA VAL A 25 -4.21 8.64 -2.88
C VAL A 25 -3.57 7.77 -1.80
N GLU A 26 -4.32 7.46 -0.74
CA GLU A 26 -4.03 6.21 -0.03
C GLU A 26 -4.27 5.10 -1.03
N ALA A 27 -3.20 4.72 -1.74
CA ALA A 27 -3.17 3.48 -2.47
C ALA A 27 -3.63 2.44 -1.46
N ALA A 28 -4.70 1.74 -1.79
CA ALA A 28 -5.26 0.79 -0.87
C ALA A 28 -4.23 -0.34 -0.67
N ASN A 29 -3.41 -0.18 0.37
CA ASN A 29 -2.22 -0.98 0.65
C ASN A 29 -2.57 -2.42 1.01
N GLU A 30 -3.85 -2.68 1.26
CA GLU A 30 -4.37 -3.97 1.67
C GLU A 30 -5.49 -4.40 0.73
N ALA A 31 -5.43 -5.66 0.29
CA ALA A 31 -6.50 -6.31 -0.46
C ALA A 31 -6.70 -7.72 0.09
N TRP A 32 -7.96 -8.14 0.18
CA TRP A 32 -8.30 -9.52 0.47
C TRP A 32 -8.06 -10.37 -0.77
N LEU A 33 -7.27 -11.42 -0.61
CA LEU A 33 -6.98 -12.41 -1.63
C LEU A 33 -7.77 -13.68 -1.34
N THR A 34 -8.29 -14.31 -2.38
CA THR A 34 -8.92 -15.64 -2.28
C THR A 34 -8.16 -16.59 -3.18
N GLY A 35 -7.78 -17.74 -2.64
CA GLY A 35 -6.96 -18.71 -3.32
C GLY A 35 -6.86 -20.03 -2.56
N ASP A 36 -6.19 -20.99 -3.19
CA ASP A 36 -5.93 -22.30 -2.64
C ASP A 36 -4.44 -22.44 -2.35
N ILE A 37 -4.08 -23.06 -1.22
CA ILE A 37 -2.68 -23.36 -0.89
C ILE A 37 -2.26 -24.54 -1.78
N SER A 38 -1.27 -24.33 -2.64
CA SER A 38 -0.77 -25.37 -3.54
C SER A 38 0.38 -26.17 -2.95
N THR A 39 1.24 -25.52 -2.18
CA THR A 39 2.38 -26.13 -1.52
C THR A 39 2.51 -25.55 -0.11
N LEU A 40 2.74 -26.42 0.87
CA LEU A 40 3.07 -26.03 2.23
C LEU A 40 4.44 -26.61 2.61
N MET A 41 5.39 -25.74 2.93
CA MET A 41 6.71 -26.09 3.46
C MET A 41 6.76 -25.67 4.92
N ALA A 42 6.05 -26.41 5.79
CA ALA A 42 5.93 -26.10 7.21
C ALA A 42 7.29 -25.97 7.91
N ASP A 43 8.24 -26.86 7.58
CA ASP A 43 9.60 -26.85 8.15
C ASP A 43 10.38 -25.54 7.89
N PHE A 44 10.03 -24.83 6.81
CA PHE A 44 10.67 -23.58 6.40
C PHE A 44 9.75 -22.36 6.60
N GLY A 45 8.57 -22.55 7.21
CA GLY A 45 7.59 -21.48 7.41
C GLY A 45 7.18 -20.82 6.10
N MET A 46 7.09 -21.57 4.99
CA MET A 46 6.77 -21.01 3.68
C MET A 46 5.60 -21.76 3.04
N LEU A 47 4.70 -21.03 2.40
CA LEU A 47 3.62 -21.60 1.60
C LEU A 47 3.53 -20.92 0.24
N THR A 48 3.04 -21.68 -0.75
CA THR A 48 2.68 -21.15 -2.06
C THR A 48 1.16 -21.05 -2.13
N LEU A 49 0.67 -19.83 -2.35
CA LEU A 49 -0.75 -19.55 -2.55
C LEU A 49 -1.03 -19.38 -4.06
N ASN A 50 -1.98 -20.16 -4.56
CA ASN A 50 -2.57 -19.95 -5.88
C ASN A 50 -3.75 -19.01 -5.75
N TYR A 51 -3.56 -17.73 -6.09
CA TYR A 51 -4.58 -16.69 -5.90
C TYR A 51 -5.39 -16.45 -7.18
N LYS A 52 -6.68 -16.10 -7.00
CA LYS A 52 -7.57 -15.65 -8.07
C LYS A 52 -7.27 -14.21 -8.48
N PRO A 53 -7.74 -13.74 -9.66
CA PRO A 53 -7.47 -12.38 -10.10
C PRO A 53 -7.93 -11.33 -9.09
N VAL A 54 -7.10 -10.32 -8.86
CA VAL A 54 -7.31 -9.28 -7.84
C VAL A 54 -7.64 -7.98 -8.55
N SER A 55 -8.93 -7.73 -8.78
CA SER A 55 -9.40 -6.55 -9.54
C SER A 55 -8.88 -5.22 -8.96
N LYS A 56 -8.68 -5.16 -7.64
CA LYS A 56 -8.18 -3.98 -6.93
C LYS A 56 -6.77 -3.56 -7.33
N TRP A 57 -5.91 -4.53 -7.65
CA TRP A 57 -4.51 -4.30 -8.03
C TRP A 57 -4.25 -4.60 -9.52
N GLY A 58 -5.27 -5.06 -10.25
CA GLY A 58 -5.13 -5.48 -11.65
C GLY A 58 -4.30 -6.76 -11.83
N TRP A 59 -4.09 -7.54 -10.76
CA TRP A 59 -3.34 -8.79 -10.84
C TRP A 59 -4.18 -9.88 -11.48
N GLN A 60 -3.57 -10.65 -12.38
CA GLN A 60 -4.17 -11.87 -12.92
C GLN A 60 -4.04 -13.02 -11.92
N ALA A 61 -4.75 -14.13 -12.16
CA ALA A 61 -4.56 -15.33 -11.34
C ALA A 61 -3.11 -15.80 -11.44
N GLY A 62 -2.52 -16.20 -10.32
CA GLY A 62 -1.12 -16.56 -10.27
C GLY A 62 -0.75 -17.32 -9.02
N GLN A 63 0.55 -17.53 -8.84
CA GLN A 63 1.12 -18.13 -7.64
C GLN A 63 2.03 -17.13 -6.96
N ILE A 64 2.00 -17.12 -5.63
CA ILE A 64 2.87 -16.28 -4.82
C ILE A 64 3.35 -17.07 -3.61
N ASN A 65 4.61 -16.87 -3.25
CA ASN A 65 5.19 -17.47 -2.06
C ASN A 65 5.06 -16.50 -0.89
N PHE A 66 4.57 -17.01 0.22
CA PHE A 66 4.46 -16.29 1.48
C PHE A 66 5.34 -16.97 2.53
N THR A 67 6.07 -16.14 3.28
CA THR A 67 6.64 -16.56 4.55
C THR A 67 5.60 -16.35 5.63
N VAL A 68 5.43 -17.37 6.44
CA VAL A 68 4.50 -17.42 7.57
C VAL A 68 5.24 -16.99 8.83
N ASP A 69 4.55 -16.26 9.69
CA ASP A 69 5.06 -15.90 11.01
C ASP A 69 5.19 -17.14 11.93
N GLU A 70 6.21 -17.15 12.79
CA GLU A 70 6.46 -18.24 13.74
C GLU A 70 5.30 -18.47 14.72
N ALA A 71 4.43 -17.47 14.92
CA ALA A 71 3.24 -17.58 15.76
C ALA A 71 2.12 -18.44 15.14
N LEU A 72 2.17 -18.72 13.83
CA LEU A 72 1.19 -19.56 13.16
C LEU A 72 1.65 -21.02 13.17
N ASP A 73 0.88 -21.87 13.84
CA ASP A 73 1.12 -23.30 13.81
C ASP A 73 0.73 -23.87 12.45
N LEU A 74 1.71 -24.43 11.75
CA LEU A 74 1.56 -25.08 10.45
C LEU A 74 1.51 -26.61 10.57
N SER A 75 1.52 -27.16 11.78
CA SER A 75 1.32 -28.58 12.01
C SER A 75 -0.15 -28.96 11.82
N LEU A 76 -0.40 -30.02 11.04
CA LEU A 76 -1.71 -30.59 10.77
C LEU A 76 -2.04 -31.72 11.74
#